data_AF-A0A396HRE4-F1
#
_entry.id   AF-A0A396HRE4-F1
#
_cell.length_a   1.000
_cell.length_b   1.000
_cell.length_c   1.000
_cell.angle_alpha   90.00
_cell.angle_beta   90.00
_cell.angle_gamma   90.00
#
_symmetry.space_group_name_H-M   'P 1'
#
loop_
_entity.id
_entity.type
_entity.pdbx_description
1 polymer ?
#
loop_
_entity_poly.entity_id
_entity_poly.type
_entity_poly.pdbx_seq_one_letter_code
_entity_poly.pdbx_strand_id
1 'polypeptide(L)'
;MFPKSNKDEQLNTKCRAFSYSEVISMTDDFRQMIGKGGFGKFYLGIIPDGENVAVKTLSLSELQGHKEFISENIVSLVGYCADGGIRALIFEYLPGGNLQQRLSGLVYLHNGCKPAIIHRDLKPPNILLDENTRAKISDFGLSRAFANDSDTHILTNCLAGSHGYIDPE
;
A
#
# COMPACT_ATOMS: atom_id res chain seq x y z
N MET A 1 -32.15 32.34 9.48
CA MET A 1 -30.98 32.82 10.24
C MET A 1 -30.23 31.57 10.70
N PHE A 2 -29.26 31.13 9.91
CA PHE A 2 -28.50 29.91 10.21
C PHE A 2 -27.40 30.26 11.22
N PRO A 3 -27.18 29.44 12.26
CA PRO A 3 -26.08 29.68 13.19
C PRO A 3 -24.76 29.54 12.42
N LYS A 4 -23.92 30.56 12.52
CA LYS A 4 -22.54 30.52 12.05
C LYS A 4 -21.80 29.50 12.93
N SER A 5 -21.59 28.27 12.44
CA SER A 5 -20.64 27.38 13.10
C SER A 5 -19.24 27.84 12.72
N ASN A 6 -18.55 28.35 13.73
CA ASN A 6 -17.13 28.66 13.72
C ASN A 6 -16.36 27.41 13.25
N LYS A 7 -15.82 27.44 12.02
CA LYS A 7 -14.99 26.35 11.46
C LYS A 7 -13.49 26.58 11.66
N ASP A 8 -13.13 27.34 12.69
CA ASP A 8 -11.75 27.62 13.09
C ASP A 8 -11.45 27.11 14.50
N GLU A 9 -11.98 25.94 14.86
CA GLU A 9 -11.60 25.25 16.10
C GLU A 9 -11.17 23.80 15.82
N GLN A 10 -9.84 23.64 15.88
CA GLN A 10 -9.08 22.40 16.09
C GLN A 10 -8.77 21.52 14.87
N LEU A 11 -8.06 22.07 13.89
CA LEU A 11 -7.08 21.27 13.16
C LEU A 11 -5.85 21.09 14.06
N ASN A 12 -5.95 20.23 15.08
CA ASN A 12 -4.80 19.82 15.88
C ASN A 12 -3.95 18.90 15.01
N THR A 13 -3.02 19.48 14.24
CA THR A 13 -2.11 18.75 13.36
C THR A 13 -1.21 17.85 14.21
N LYS A 14 -1.66 16.62 14.46
CA LYS A 14 -1.03 15.57 15.28
C LYS A 14 0.24 14.98 14.62
N CYS A 15 0.91 15.74 13.73
CA CYS A 15 2.11 15.29 13.03
C CYS A 15 3.34 15.66 13.88
N ARG A 16 3.88 14.67 14.61
CA ARG A 16 5.00 14.86 15.54
C ARG A 16 6.34 14.69 14.83
N ALA A 17 7.28 15.58 15.12
CA ALA A 17 8.69 15.36 14.79
C ALA A 17 9.33 14.43 15.83
N PHE A 18 10.01 13.38 15.38
CA PHE A 18 10.76 12.44 16.20
C PHE A 18 12.25 12.59 15.95
N SER A 19 13.05 12.44 17.01
CA SER A 19 14.51 12.33 16.93
C SER A 19 14.96 10.97 16.42
N TYR A 20 16.23 10.87 16.00
CA TYR A 20 16.81 9.58 15.60
C TYR A 20 16.71 8.53 16.72
N SER A 21 17.05 8.93 17.95
CA SER A 21 17.03 8.04 19.12
C SER A 21 15.63 7.52 19.44
N GLU A 22 14.59 8.34 19.26
CA GLU A 22 13.20 7.88 19.41
C GLU A 22 12.82 6.85 18.36
N VAL A 23 13.25 7.05 17.10
CA VAL A 23 13.00 6.07 16.02
C VAL A 23 13.69 4.75 16.29
N ILE A 24 14.94 4.79 16.76
CA ILE A 24 15.69 3.58 17.15
C ILE A 24 14.97 2.86 18.31
N SER A 25 14.58 3.61 19.34
CA SER A 25 13.88 3.06 20.50
C SER A 25 12.54 2.44 20.12
N MET A 26 11.70 3.14 19.36
CA MET A 26 10.36 2.65 19.00
C MET A 26 10.42 1.43 18.08
N THR A 27 11.46 1.27 17.28
CA THR A 27 11.60 0.15 16.32
C THR A 27 12.44 -1.02 16.84
N ASP A 28 12.92 -0.96 18.08
CA ASP A 28 13.89 -1.90 18.64
C ASP A 28 15.08 -2.09 17.68
N ASP A 29 15.71 -0.98 17.27
CA ASP A 29 16.79 -0.94 16.27
C ASP A 29 16.40 -1.59 14.92
N PHE A 30 15.24 -1.20 14.37
CA PHE A 30 14.69 -1.70 13.11
C PHE A 30 14.55 -3.23 13.02
N ARG A 31 14.32 -3.90 14.15
CA ARG A 31 14.31 -5.36 14.25
C ARG A 31 13.21 -6.03 13.43
N GLN A 32 11.99 -5.51 13.47
CA GLN A 32 10.83 -6.15 12.84
C GLN A 32 10.44 -5.43 11.54
N MET A 33 10.89 -5.97 10.40
CA MET A 33 10.44 -5.53 9.08
C MET A 33 9.05 -6.09 8.76
N ILE A 34 8.11 -5.21 8.41
CA ILE A 34 6.73 -5.57 8.04
C ILE A 34 6.44 -5.46 6.54
N GLY A 35 7.36 -4.85 5.78
CA GLY A 35 7.23 -4.78 4.33
C GLY A 35 8.41 -4.11 3.63
N LYS A 36 8.53 -4.35 2.34
CA LYS A 36 9.49 -3.69 1.44
C LYS A 36 8.74 -3.25 0.19
N GLY A 37 8.84 -1.96 -0.14
CA GLY A 37 8.29 -1.39 -1.37
C GLY A 37 9.39 -0.86 -2.29
N GLY A 38 9.01 -0.27 -3.42
CA GLY A 38 9.94 0.43 -4.31
C GLY A 38 10.60 1.67 -3.68
N PHE A 39 10.01 2.20 -2.60
CA PHE A 39 10.40 3.45 -1.94
C PHE A 39 10.86 3.21 -0.49
N GLY A 40 11.58 2.11 -0.24
CA GLY A 40 12.14 1.81 1.07
C GLY A 40 11.50 0.63 1.82
N LYS A 41 11.82 0.54 3.12
CA LYS A 41 11.42 -0.54 4.02
C LYS A 41 10.47 -0.03 5.10
N PHE A 42 9.54 -0.88 5.50
CA PHE A 42 8.61 -0.62 6.58
C PHE A 42 8.94 -1.51 7.77
N TYR A 43 8.95 -0.92 8.96
CA TYR A 43 9.20 -1.59 10.23
C TYR A 43 8.03 -1.37 11.18
N LEU A 44 7.76 -2.36 12.04
CA LEU A 44 6.86 -2.17 13.17
C LEU A 44 7.57 -1.33 14.22
N GLY A 45 6.87 -0.35 14.78
CA GLY A 45 7.33 0.35 15.97
C GLY A 45 6.22 0.54 16.99
N ILE A 46 6.61 0.90 18.21
CA ILE A 46 5.70 1.19 19.33
C ILE A 46 6.09 2.57 19.88
N ILE A 47 5.18 3.54 19.79
CA ILE A 47 5.42 4.89 20.34
C ILE A 47 5.24 4.89 21.88
N PRO A 48 5.73 5.91 22.61
CA PRO A 48 5.70 5.93 24.09
C PRO A 48 4.32 5.71 24.72
N ASP A 49 3.25 6.09 24.02
CA ASP A 49 1.86 5.91 24.46
C ASP A 49 1.36 4.46 24.29
N GLY A 50 2.19 3.55 23.76
CA GLY A 50 1.90 2.13 23.57
C GLY A 50 1.23 1.77 22.25
N GLU A 51 0.94 2.76 21.40
CA GLU A 51 0.32 2.53 20.09
C GLU A 51 1.31 1.95 19.07
N ASN A 52 0.84 1.00 18.26
CA ASN A 52 1.62 0.45 17.15
C ASN A 52 1.66 1.44 15.98
N VAL A 53 2.84 1.59 15.37
CA VAL A 53 3.08 2.42 14.20
C VAL A 53 3.83 1.66 13.12
N ALA A 54 3.69 2.11 11.87
CA ALA A 54 4.50 1.65 10.75
C ALA A 54 5.56 2.72 10.41
N VAL A 55 6.83 2.37 10.56
CA VAL A 55 7.97 3.27 10.29
C VAL A 55 8.53 2.97 8.91
N LYS A 56 8.36 3.90 7.98
CA LYS A 56 8.93 3.84 6.63
C LYS A 56 10.25 4.59 6.60
N THR A 57 11.36 3.86 6.44
CA THR A 57 12.69 4.47 6.23
C THR A 57 12.83 4.89 4.77
N LEU A 58 13.26 6.12 4.55
CA LEU A 58 13.47 6.69 3.21
C LEU A 58 14.95 6.63 2.81
N SER A 59 15.21 6.34 1.54
CA SER A 59 16.53 6.46 0.93
C SER A 59 16.82 7.88 0.44
N LEU A 60 18.10 8.25 0.28
CA LEU A 60 18.52 9.62 -0.06
C LEU A 60 17.91 10.15 -1.38
N SER A 61 17.53 9.26 -2.30
CA SER A 61 16.86 9.59 -3.57
C SER A 61 15.38 9.96 -3.43
N GLU A 62 14.79 9.84 -2.24
CA GLU A 62 13.34 9.94 -2.02
C GLU A 62 12.88 11.29 -1.44
N LEU A 63 13.75 12.31 -1.44
CA LEU A 63 13.52 13.61 -0.81
C LEU A 63 12.65 14.60 -1.63
N GLN A 64 12.00 14.18 -2.71
CA GLN A 64 11.17 15.08 -3.52
C GLN A 64 9.67 14.86 -3.33
N GLY A 65 9.10 15.75 -2.49
CA GLY A 65 7.75 16.26 -2.61
C GLY A 65 6.65 15.43 -1.96
N HIS A 66 5.92 16.01 -1.00
CA HIS A 66 4.58 15.55 -0.66
C HIS A 66 3.66 16.74 -0.37
N LYS A 67 2.54 16.81 -1.10
CA LYS A 67 1.34 17.52 -0.65
C LYS A 67 0.64 16.59 0.35
N GLU A 68 0.10 17.15 1.42
CA GLU A 68 -0.71 16.40 2.37
C GLU A 68 -1.99 15.95 1.67
N PHE A 69 -2.23 14.64 1.62
CA PHE A 69 -3.47 14.06 1.10
C PHE A 69 -4.32 13.63 2.30
N ILE A 70 -5.52 14.17 2.40
CA ILE A 70 -6.47 13.86 3.48
C ILE A 70 -7.63 13.08 2.87
N SER A 71 -7.79 11.83 3.28
CA SER A 71 -8.95 10.98 2.98
C SER A 71 -9.03 9.86 4.00
N GLU A 72 -10.23 9.40 4.34
CA GLU A 72 -10.45 8.27 5.25
C GLU A 72 -9.83 6.95 4.74
N ASN A 73 -9.55 6.87 3.44
CA ASN A 73 -8.91 5.70 2.81
C ASN A 73 -7.39 5.89 2.62
N ILE A 74 -6.82 6.95 3.19
CA ILE A 74 -5.39 7.23 3.16
C ILE A 74 -4.83 7.02 4.56
N VAL A 75 -3.75 6.24 4.64
CA VAL A 75 -3.06 5.94 5.90
C VAL A 75 -2.62 7.24 6.57
N SER A 76 -2.98 7.39 7.84
CA SER A 76 -2.71 8.58 8.63
C SER A 76 -1.21 8.71 8.92
N LEU A 77 -0.65 9.89 8.63
CA LEU A 77 0.70 10.24 9.04
C LEU A 77 0.69 10.66 10.52
N VAL A 78 1.41 9.91 11.34
CA VAL A 78 1.58 10.18 12.78
C VAL A 78 2.75 11.14 13.01
N GLY A 79 3.79 11.04 12.19
CA GLY A 79 4.95 11.91 12.33
C GLY A 79 6.07 11.61 11.35
N TYR A 80 7.20 12.29 11.54
CA TYR A 80 8.38 12.14 10.70
C TYR A 80 9.66 12.28 11.51
N CYS A 81 10.75 11.72 10.99
CA CYS A 81 12.10 11.92 11.49
C CYS A 81 13.00 12.42 10.35
N ALA A 82 13.78 13.44 10.68
CA ALA A 82 14.63 14.20 9.77
C ALA A 82 16.02 14.46 10.38
N ASP A 83 16.37 13.70 11.41
CA ASP A 83 17.52 13.87 12.30
C ASP A 83 18.55 12.73 12.11
N GLY A 84 19.81 12.93 12.50
CA GLY A 84 20.83 11.87 12.55
C GLY A 84 21.19 11.20 11.21
N GLY A 85 20.89 11.83 10.08
CA GLY A 85 21.16 11.27 8.74
C GLY A 85 20.13 10.26 8.25
N ILE A 86 19.13 9.91 9.06
CA ILE A 86 17.97 9.14 8.63
C ILE A 86 16.83 10.08 8.19
N ARG A 87 16.06 9.62 7.22
CA ARG A 87 14.75 10.17 6.89
C ARG A 87 13.74 9.06 7.12
N ALA A 88 12.71 9.31 7.93
CA ALA A 88 11.65 8.33 8.15
C ALA A 88 10.28 9.00 8.25
N LEU A 89 9.26 8.28 7.81
CA LEU A 89 7.85 8.64 7.99
C LEU A 89 7.20 7.60 8.90
N ILE A 90 6.42 8.06 9.87
CA ILE A 90 5.75 7.23 10.86
C ILE A 90 4.25 7.33 10.61
N PHE A 91 3.63 6.18 10.35
CA PHE A 91 2.22 6.06 10.04
C PHE A 91 1.50 5.25 11.11
N GLU A 92 0.17 5.33 11.14
CA GLU A 92 -0.63 4.36 11.88
C GLU A 92 -0.33 2.93 11.40
N TYR A 93 -0.34 1.97 12.33
CA TYR A 93 -0.17 0.57 11.97
C TYR A 93 -1.51 -0.05 11.55
N LEU A 94 -1.55 -0.60 10.34
CA LEU A 94 -2.71 -1.33 9.84
C LEU A 94 -2.48 -2.86 9.98
N PRO A 95 -3.13 -3.55 10.94
CA PRO A 95 -2.95 -4.98 11.16
C PRO A 95 -3.48 -5.83 9.99
N GLY A 96 -4.33 -5.25 9.15
CA GLY A 96 -4.82 -5.87 7.93
C GLY A 96 -3.71 -6.18 6.92
N GLY A 97 -2.53 -5.54 7.02
CA GLY A 97 -1.45 -5.70 6.07
C GLY A 97 -1.78 -5.10 4.71
N ASN A 98 -1.21 -5.63 3.64
CA ASN A 98 -1.41 -5.13 2.28
C ASN A 98 -2.16 -6.14 1.38
N LEU A 99 -2.70 -5.65 0.26
CA LEU A 99 -3.43 -6.47 -0.70
C LEU A 99 -2.57 -7.58 -1.31
N GLN A 100 -1.25 -7.38 -1.48
CA GLN A 100 -0.35 -8.41 -1.99
C GLN A 100 -0.36 -9.65 -1.09
N GLN A 101 -0.40 -9.48 0.23
CA GLN A 101 -0.48 -10.59 1.19
C GLN A 101 -1.83 -11.31 1.13
N ARG A 102 -2.90 -10.61 0.75
CA ARG A 102 -4.28 -11.14 0.74
C ARG A 102 -4.74 -11.67 -0.61
N LEU A 103 -4.07 -11.31 -1.71
CA LEU A 103 -4.45 -11.65 -3.08
C LEU A 103 -3.58 -12.77 -3.66
N SER A 104 -3.53 -13.92 -2.98
CA SER A 104 -2.79 -15.10 -3.45
C SER A 104 -3.29 -15.64 -4.80
N GLY A 105 -4.56 -15.41 -5.14
CA GLY A 105 -5.15 -15.80 -6.40
C GLY A 105 -4.42 -15.24 -7.63
N LEU A 106 -3.93 -14.00 -7.57
CA LEU A 106 -3.23 -13.39 -8.72
C LEU A 106 -1.89 -14.08 -8.98
N VAL A 107 -1.17 -14.38 -7.90
CA VAL A 107 0.09 -15.13 -7.95
C VAL A 107 -0.15 -16.54 -8.52
N TYR A 108 -1.24 -17.20 -8.10
CA TYR A 108 -1.61 -18.51 -8.63
C TYR A 108 -1.91 -18.47 -10.13
N LEU A 109 -2.64 -17.47 -10.62
CA LEU A 109 -2.94 -17.37 -12.06
C LEU A 109 -1.66 -17.21 -12.91
N HIS A 110 -0.70 -16.43 -12.44
CA HIS A 110 0.52 -16.14 -13.22
C HIS A 110 1.62 -17.21 -13.06
N ASN A 111 1.78 -17.79 -11.86
CA ASN A 111 2.91 -18.67 -11.54
C ASN A 111 2.49 -20.11 -11.20
N GLY A 112 1.23 -20.31 -10.81
CA GLY A 112 0.68 -21.60 -10.41
C GLY A 112 -0.01 -22.36 -11.54
N CYS A 113 -0.68 -21.65 -12.46
CA CYS A 113 -1.27 -22.24 -13.66
C CYS A 113 -0.23 -22.43 -14.77
N LYS A 114 -0.33 -23.57 -15.48
CA LYS A 114 0.50 -23.88 -16.65
C LYS A 114 -0.39 -24.39 -17.80
N PRO A 115 -0.54 -23.64 -18.91
CA PRO A 115 0.02 -22.31 -19.15
C PRO A 115 -0.56 -21.24 -18.22
N ALA A 116 0.22 -20.19 -17.96
CA ALA A 116 -0.20 -19.09 -17.09
C ALA A 116 -1.47 -18.41 -17.62
N ILE A 117 -2.30 -17.88 -16.72
CA ILE A 117 -3.58 -17.25 -17.04
C ILE A 117 -3.48 -15.76 -16.75
N ILE A 118 -3.74 -14.93 -17.75
CA ILE A 118 -3.88 -13.48 -17.62
C ILE A 118 -5.35 -13.14 -17.40
N HIS A 119 -5.67 -12.45 -16.31
CA HIS A 119 -7.06 -12.09 -15.97
C HIS A 119 -7.70 -11.10 -16.97
N ARG A 120 -6.91 -10.11 -17.41
CA ARG A 120 -7.25 -9.00 -18.35
C ARG A 120 -8.31 -7.99 -17.90
N ASP A 121 -9.03 -8.23 -16.80
CA ASP A 121 -9.94 -7.23 -16.21
C ASP A 121 -9.77 -7.09 -14.69
N LEU A 122 -8.53 -6.89 -14.22
CA LEU A 122 -8.26 -6.73 -12.80
C LEU A 122 -8.55 -5.29 -12.35
N LYS A 123 -9.58 -5.12 -11.52
CA LYS A 123 -10.05 -3.84 -10.95
C LYS A 123 -10.65 -4.07 -9.57
N PRO A 124 -10.77 -3.05 -8.70
CA PRO A 124 -11.34 -3.21 -7.36
C PRO A 124 -12.72 -3.90 -7.34
N PRO A 125 -13.68 -3.60 -8.27
CA PRO A 125 -14.94 -4.36 -8.34
C PRO A 125 -14.81 -5.87 -8.58
N ASN A 126 -13.70 -6.31 -9.17
CA ASN A 126 -13.41 -7.71 -9.47
C ASN A 126 -12.51 -8.38 -8.40
N ILE A 127 -12.24 -7.66 -7.30
CA ILE A 127 -11.56 -8.19 -6.11
C ILE A 127 -12.59 -8.23 -4.98
N LEU A 128 -13.12 -9.43 -4.72
CA LEU A 128 -14.11 -9.65 -3.68
C LEU A 128 -13.42 -10.03 -2.37
N LEU A 129 -13.99 -9.64 -1.23
CA LEU A 129 -13.52 -10.05 0.10
C LEU A 129 -14.46 -11.10 0.69
N ASP A 130 -13.92 -12.19 1.23
CA ASP A 130 -14.71 -13.15 2.02
C ASP A 130 -14.86 -12.70 3.49
N GLU A 131 -15.62 -13.46 4.28
CA GLU A 131 -15.86 -13.22 5.71
C GLU A 131 -14.59 -13.11 6.57
N ASN A 132 -13.48 -13.69 6.10
CA ASN A 132 -12.19 -13.65 6.76
C ASN A 132 -11.28 -12.55 6.19
N THR A 133 -11.84 -11.60 5.44
CA THR A 133 -11.12 -10.51 4.74
C THR A 133 -10.05 -11.02 3.77
N ARG A 134 -10.20 -12.24 3.23
CA ARG A 134 -9.31 -12.74 2.18
C ARG A 134 -9.81 -12.28 0.82
N ALA A 135 -8.90 -11.81 -0.01
CA ALA A 135 -9.23 -11.32 -1.34
C ALA A 135 -9.34 -12.48 -2.35
N LYS A 136 -10.42 -12.47 -3.14
CA LYS A 136 -10.69 -13.44 -4.20
C LYS A 136 -10.92 -12.69 -5.51
N ILE A 137 -10.31 -13.19 -6.58
CA ILE A 137 -10.47 -12.62 -7.92
C ILE A 137 -11.75 -13.19 -8.52
N SER A 138 -12.58 -12.33 -9.12
CA SER A 138 -13.80 -12.69 -9.83
C SER A 138 -13.78 -12.16 -11.26
N ASP A 139 -14.77 -12.58 -12.06
CA ASP A 139 -15.00 -12.10 -13.42
C ASP A 139 -13.88 -12.42 -14.43
N PHE A 140 -13.75 -13.71 -14.71
CA PHE A 140 -12.80 -14.26 -15.67
C PHE A 140 -13.28 -14.16 -17.13
N GLY A 141 -14.33 -13.37 -17.42
CA GLY A 141 -14.96 -13.31 -18.75
C GLY A 141 -14.01 -12.84 -19.86
N LEU A 142 -12.96 -12.09 -19.51
CA LEU A 142 -11.94 -11.59 -20.43
C LEU A 142 -10.60 -12.34 -20.32
N SER A 143 -10.50 -13.33 -19.43
CA SER A 143 -9.24 -14.02 -19.14
C SER A 143 -8.75 -14.87 -20.31
N ARG A 144 -7.42 -15.01 -20.42
CA ARG A 144 -6.76 -15.82 -21.44
C ARG A 144 -5.59 -16.59 -20.85
N ALA A 145 -5.42 -17.84 -21.26
CA ALA A 145 -4.21 -18.60 -20.99
C ALA A 145 -3.18 -18.37 -22.10
N PHE A 146 -1.90 -18.45 -21.77
CA PHE A 146 -0.84 -18.53 -22.78
C PHE A 146 -0.96 -19.81 -23.61
N ALA A 147 -0.36 -19.80 -24.81
CA ALA A 147 -0.33 -21.00 -25.64
C ALA A 147 0.69 -22.00 -25.08
N ASN A 148 1.84 -21.50 -24.60
CA ASN A 148 2.91 -22.27 -24.00
C ASN A 148 3.43 -21.64 -22.70
N ASP A 149 4.11 -22.43 -21.88
CA ASP A 149 4.72 -21.99 -20.62
C ASP A 149 5.87 -20.97 -20.79
N SER A 150 6.45 -20.87 -22.00
CA SER A 150 7.55 -19.96 -22.31
C SER A 150 7.11 -18.61 -22.86
N ASP A 151 5.82 -18.44 -23.16
CA ASP A 151 5.33 -17.22 -23.80
C ASP A 151 5.29 -16.07 -22.78
N THR A 152 5.78 -14.89 -23.19
CA THR A 152 5.78 -13.69 -22.34
C THR A 152 4.70 -12.67 -22.72
N HIS A 153 4.09 -12.82 -23.90
CA HIS A 153 3.04 -11.93 -24.41
C HIS A 153 1.91 -12.72 -25.07
N ILE A 154 0.69 -12.16 -25.01
CA ILE A 154 -0.47 -12.67 -25.76
C ILE A 154 -0.92 -11.58 -26.74
N LEU A 155 -0.73 -11.80 -28.03
CA LEU A 155 -1.29 -10.93 -29.06
C LEU A 155 -2.79 -11.16 -29.16
N THR A 156 -3.57 -10.09 -29.05
CA THR A 156 -5.02 -10.16 -29.21
C THR A 156 -5.48 -9.12 -30.22
N ASN A 157 -6.40 -9.50 -31.11
CA ASN A 157 -6.96 -8.58 -32.11
C ASN A 157 -8.00 -7.61 -31.52
N CYS A 158 -8.23 -7.62 -30.20
CA CYS A 158 -9.26 -6.85 -29.53
C CYS A 158 -8.75 -6.36 -28.18
N LEU A 159 -8.64 -5.03 -28.06
CA LEU A 159 -8.44 -4.35 -26.79
C LEU A 159 -9.59 -4.74 -25.85
N ALA A 160 -9.25 -5.35 -24.73
CA ALA A 160 -10.22 -5.76 -23.72
C ALA A 160 -9.69 -5.42 -22.33
N GLY A 161 -10.60 -4.99 -21.47
CA GLY A 161 -10.33 -4.52 -20.12
C GLY A 161 -11.21 -3.32 -19.81
N SER A 162 -11.21 -2.90 -18.55
CA SER A 162 -11.97 -1.74 -18.11
C SER A 162 -11.19 -0.44 -18.30
N HIS A 163 -11.85 0.59 -18.83
CA HIS A 163 -11.26 1.92 -19.00
C HIS A 163 -10.65 2.43 -17.68
N GLY A 164 -9.41 2.93 -17.73
CA GLY A 164 -8.64 3.36 -16.56
C GLY A 164 -7.83 2.26 -15.85
N TYR A 165 -8.02 0.99 -16.22
CA TYR A 165 -7.26 -0.17 -15.71
C TYR A 165 -6.53 -0.95 -16.81
N ILE A 166 -6.70 -0.54 -18.07
CA ILE A 166 -5.95 -1.07 -19.21
C ILE A 166 -4.53 -0.51 -19.18
N ASP A 167 -3.55 -1.38 -19.41
CA ASP A 167 -2.15 -1.00 -19.56
C ASP A 167 -1.98 -0.07 -20.78
N PRO A 168 -1.25 1.05 -20.65
CA PRO A 168 -1.11 2.03 -21.73
C PRO A 168 -0.34 1.56 -22.98
N GLU A 169 0.41 0.44 -22.94
CA GLU A 169 1.36 -0.05 -23.98
C GLU A 169 1.73 0.93 -25.12
#